data_AF-W1X524-F1
#
_entry.id   AF-W1X524-F1
#
_cell.length_a   1.000
_cell.length_b   1.000
_cell.length_c   1.000
_cell.angle_alpha   90.00
_cell.angle_beta   90.00
_cell.angle_gamma   90.00
#
_symmetry.space_group_name_H-M   'P 1'
#
loop_
_entity.id
_entity.type
_entity.pdbx_description
1 polymer ?
#
loop_
_entity_poly.entity_id
_entity_poly.type
_entity_poly.pdbx_seq_one_letter_code
_entity_poly.pdbx_strand_id
1 'polypeptide(L)'
;AVAIGDIFAAGGGAFIMALGALLEESTTERAKKGLKKLISLAPVKGRKIQDNKEIMISVESIHRGDYLRILPGETIPVDGRI
;
A
#
# COMPACT_ATOMS: atom_id res chain seq x y z
N ALA A 1 -18.44 -27.74 29.39
CA ALA A 1 -19.39 -26.62 29.62
C ALA A 1 -20.79 -26.91 29.04
N VAL A 2 -20.94 -27.23 27.75
CA VAL A 2 -22.26 -27.52 27.13
C VAL A 2 -23.01 -28.70 27.78
N ALA A 3 -22.29 -29.73 28.25
CA ALA A 3 -22.90 -30.90 28.91
C ALA A 3 -23.34 -30.67 30.38
N ILE A 4 -23.08 -29.49 30.97
CA ILE A 4 -23.38 -29.19 32.40
C ILE A 4 -24.60 -28.25 32.54
N GLY A 5 -25.25 -27.86 31.42
CA GLY A 5 -26.43 -27.00 31.43
C GLY A 5 -26.14 -25.50 31.58
N ASP A 6 -24.88 -25.10 31.68
CA ASP A 6 -24.48 -23.70 31.81
C ASP A 6 -24.22 -23.05 30.44
N ILE A 7 -25.32 -22.90 29.69
CA ILE A 7 -25.33 -22.36 28.32
C ILE A 7 -24.98 -20.86 28.31
N PHE A 8 -25.25 -20.16 29.41
CA PHE A 8 -24.93 -18.74 29.58
C PHE A 8 -23.42 -18.50 29.67
N ALA A 9 -22.70 -19.29 30.47
CA ALA A 9 -21.24 -19.16 30.56
C ALA A 9 -20.54 -19.52 29.23
N ALA A 10 -20.99 -20.59 28.56
CA ALA A 10 -20.44 -21.00 27.27
C ALA A 10 -20.73 -19.98 26.15
N GLY A 11 -21.95 -19.43 26.12
CA GLY A 11 -22.36 -18.41 25.13
C GLY A 11 -21.63 -17.08 25.32
N GLY A 12 -21.48 -16.61 26.56
CA GLY A 12 -20.74 -15.38 26.88
C GLY A 12 -19.27 -15.46 26.48
N GLY A 13 -18.61 -16.59 26.77
CA GLY A 13 -17.22 -16.82 26.36
C GLY A 13 -17.05 -16.85 24.84
N ALA A 14 -17.93 -17.56 24.13
CA ALA A 14 -17.92 -17.61 22.66
C ALA A 14 -18.15 -16.23 22.02
N PHE A 15 -19.03 -15.41 22.61
CA PHE A 15 -19.28 -14.05 22.15
C PHE A 15 -18.05 -13.14 22.30
N ILE A 16 -17.36 -13.19 23.45
CA ILE A 16 -16.12 -12.40 23.66
C ILE A 16 -15.01 -12.86 22.71
N MET A 17 -14.87 -14.18 22.48
CA MET A 17 -13.90 -14.70 21.52
C MET A 17 -14.21 -14.26 20.08
N ALA A 18 -15.48 -14.32 19.67
CA ALA A 18 -15.90 -13.85 18.35
C ALA A 18 -15.69 -12.34 18.18
N LEU A 19 -16.00 -11.53 19.20
CA LEU A 19 -15.70 -10.11 19.21
C LEU A 19 -14.20 -9.83 19.12
N GLY A 20 -13.38 -10.59 19.85
CA GLY A 20 -11.92 -10.51 19.79
C GLY A 20 -11.40 -10.77 18.37
N ALA A 21 -11.87 -11.84 17.73
CA ALA A 21 -11.50 -12.19 16.36
C ALA A 21 -11.91 -11.11 15.35
N LEU A 22 -13.10 -10.53 15.49
CA LEU A 22 -13.57 -9.43 14.62
C LEU A 22 -12.75 -8.15 14.82
N LEU A 23 -12.38 -7.82 16.06
CA LEU A 23 -11.53 -6.68 16.37
C LEU A 23 -10.11 -6.88 15.81
N GLU A 24 -9.57 -8.09 15.91
CA GLU A 24 -8.25 -8.46 15.39
C GLU A 24 -8.22 -8.40 13.85
N GLU A 25 -9.25 -8.92 13.18
CA GLU A 25 -9.41 -8.84 11.73
C GLU A 25 -9.51 -7.38 11.26
N SER A 26 -10.35 -6.57 11.92
CA SER A 26 -10.52 -5.15 11.56
C SER A 26 -9.25 -4.32 11.77
N THR A 27 -8.48 -4.64 12.81
CA THR A 27 -7.22 -3.96 13.13
C THR A 27 -6.14 -4.33 12.10
N THR A 28 -6.06 -5.61 11.74
CA THR A 28 -5.13 -6.11 10.73
C THR A 28 -5.44 -5.54 9.35
N GLU A 29 -6.71 -5.47 8.97
CA GLU A 29 -7.14 -4.87 7.70
C GLU A 29 -6.86 -3.36 7.64
N ARG A 30 -7.07 -2.63 8.74
CA ARG A 30 -6.71 -1.20 8.83
C ARG A 30 -5.21 -0.97 8.68
N ALA A 31 -4.38 -1.79 9.33
CA ALA A 31 -2.93 -1.71 9.22
C ALA A 31 -2.44 -1.97 7.78
N LYS A 32 -2.97 -3.01 7.11
CA LYS A 32 -2.67 -3.32 5.72
C LYS A 32 -3.08 -2.19 4.76
N LYS A 33 -4.27 -1.59 4.95
CA LYS A 33 -4.73 -0.46 4.13
C LYS A 33 -3.85 0.77 4.30
N GLY A 34 -3.42 1.10 5.52
CA GLY A 34 -2.52 2.23 5.78
C GLY A 34 -1.17 2.07 5.08
N LEU A 35 -0.56 0.90 5.19
CA LEU A 35 0.71 0.58 4.53
C LEU A 35 0.57 0.61 3.00
N LYS A 36 -0.49 0.01 2.46
CA LYS A 36 -0.76 0.01 1.01
C LYS A 36 -0.94 1.44 0.47
N LYS A 37 -1.57 2.32 1.26
CA LYS A 37 -1.77 3.72 0.90
C LYS A 37 -0.46 4.51 0.90
N LEU A 38 0.43 4.27 1.87
CA LEU A 38 1.78 4.85 1.89
C LEU A 38 2.64 4.38 0.71
N ILE A 39 2.56 3.10 0.35
CA ILE A 39 3.26 2.55 -0.82
C ILE A 39 2.68 3.12 -2.13
N SER A 40 1.36 3.30 -2.23
CA SER A 40 0.71 3.81 -3.44
C SER A 40 0.78 5.33 -3.62
N LEU A 41 1.23 6.08 -2.61
CA LEU A 41 1.24 7.55 -2.62
C LEU A 41 2.53 8.17 -3.16
N ALA A 42 3.52 7.37 -3.54
CA ALA A 42 4.73 7.88 -4.20
C ALA A 42 4.96 7.24 -5.58
N PRO A 43 4.00 7.29 -6.53
CA PRO A 43 4.37 7.13 -7.93
C PRO A 43 5.09 8.41 -8.34
N VAL A 44 6.41 8.42 -8.18
CA VAL A 44 7.25 9.50 -8.70
C VAL A 44 7.05 9.49 -10.22
N LYS A 45 6.61 10.59 -10.80
CA LYS A 45 6.48 10.72 -12.25
C LYS A 45 7.77 11.30 -12.81
N GLY A 46 8.25 10.75 -13.92
CA GLY A 46 9.40 11.25 -14.66
C GLY A 46 8.99 11.81 -16.02
N ARG A 47 9.71 12.80 -16.50
CA ARG A 47 9.58 13.32 -17.88
C ARG A 47 10.55 12.60 -18.79
N LYS A 48 10.05 11.76 -19.67
CA LYS A 48 10.81 11.10 -20.73
C LYS A 48 10.81 11.94 -22.00
N ILE A 49 11.96 12.03 -22.65
CA ILE A 49 12.08 12.60 -24.00
C ILE A 49 11.91 11.46 -25.00
N GLN A 50 10.90 11.56 -25.84
CA GLN A 50 10.65 10.62 -26.94
C GLN A 50 10.27 11.42 -28.19
N ASP A 51 10.93 11.16 -29.32
CA ASP A 51 10.65 11.81 -30.61
C ASP A 51 10.59 13.35 -30.51
N ASN A 52 11.53 13.93 -29.77
CA ASN A 52 11.64 15.38 -29.53
C ASN A 52 10.44 16.00 -28.77
N LYS A 53 9.63 15.16 -28.11
CA LYS A 53 8.51 15.55 -27.24
C LYS A 53 8.74 15.06 -25.82
N GLU A 54 8.18 15.80 -24.87
CA GLU A 54 8.23 15.47 -23.45
C GLU A 54 6.95 14.76 -23.05
N ILE A 55 7.09 13.57 -22.46
CA ILE A 55 5.96 12.74 -22.01
C ILE A 55 6.15 12.43 -20.53
N MET A 56 5.13 12.70 -19.73
CA MET A 56 5.06 12.31 -18.33
C MET A 56 4.75 10.82 -18.22
N ILE A 57 5.67 10.05 -17.64
CA ILE A 57 5.52 8.61 -17.41
C ILE A 57 5.74 8.29 -15.93
N SER A 58 5.12 7.22 -15.44
CA SER A 58 5.39 6.71 -14.09
C SER A 58 6.79 6.13 -13.98
N VAL A 59 7.39 6.17 -12.79
CA VAL A 59 8.71 5.58 -12.53
C VAL A 59 8.80 4.12 -12.95
N GLU A 60 7.71 3.35 -12.81
CA GLU A 60 7.67 1.92 -13.14
C GLU A 60 7.76 1.66 -14.66
N SER A 61 7.46 2.67 -15.48
CA SER A 61 7.50 2.59 -16.94
C SER A 61 8.81 3.07 -17.54
N ILE A 62 9.77 3.51 -16.71
CA ILE A 62 11.09 3.96 -17.14
C ILE A 62 11.98 2.73 -17.40
N HIS A 63 12.58 2.66 -18.58
CA HIS A 63 13.47 1.58 -18.96
C HIS A 63 14.92 2.06 -19.09
N ARG A 64 15.88 1.13 -18.98
CA ARG A 64 17.30 1.44 -19.25
C ARG A 64 17.47 1.91 -20.69
N GLY A 65 18.14 3.04 -20.86
CA GLY A 65 18.35 3.69 -22.16
C GLY A 65 17.36 4.82 -22.46
N ASP A 66 16.38 5.06 -21.59
CA ASP A 66 15.50 6.22 -21.71
C ASP A 66 16.21 7.51 -21.30
N TYR A 67 15.97 8.57 -22.07
CA TYR A 67 16.44 9.91 -21.73
C TYR A 67 15.35 10.64 -20.94
N LEU A 68 15.70 11.08 -19.74
CA LEU A 68 14.81 11.82 -18.86
C LEU A 68 15.24 13.29 -18.79
N ARG A 69 14.25 14.20 -18.81
CA ARG A 69 14.47 15.63 -18.60
C ARG A 69 14.12 15.97 -17.16
N ILE A 70 15.11 16.43 -16.39
CA ILE A 70 14.95 16.92 -15.02
C ILE A 70 15.13 18.45 -15.04
N LEU A 71 14.18 19.21 -14.52
CA LEU A 71 14.35 20.65 -14.31
C LEU A 71 15.07 20.94 -12.98
N PRO A 72 15.77 22.08 -12.85
CA PRO A 72 16.33 22.52 -11.58
C PRO A 72 15.24 22.59 -10.49
N GLY A 73 15.43 21.86 -9.39
CA GLY A 73 14.48 21.78 -8.28
C GLY A 73 13.48 20.61 -8.36
N GLU A 74 13.45 19.86 -9.47
CA GLU A 74 12.71 18.59 -9.53
C GLU A 74 13.49 17.45 -8.84
N THR A 75 12.75 16.50 -8.25
CA THR A 75 13.34 15.28 -7.69
C THR A 75 13.70 14.32 -8.82
N ILE A 76 14.89 13.72 -8.74
CA ILE A 76 15.32 12.69 -9.69
C ILE A 76 14.52 11.40 -9.42
N PRO A 77 13.73 10.90 -10.38
CA PRO A 77 12.83 9.76 -10.15
C PRO A 77 13.56 8.41 -10.14
N VAL A 78 14.72 8.29 -10.80
CA VAL A 78 15.53 7.07 -10.87
C VAL A 78 17.02 7.38 -10.93
N ASP A 79 17.87 6.46 -10.48
CA ASP A 79 19.31 6.54 -10.71
C ASP A 79 19.66 6.46 -12.20
N GLY A 80 20.59 7.30 -12.63
CA GLY A 80 21.04 7.38 -14.02
C GLY A 80 22.48 7.84 -14.14
N ARG A 81 22.97 7.93 -15.38
CA ARG A 81 24.22 8.60 -15.71
C ARG A 81 23.90 9.85 -16.53
N ILE A 82 24.63 10.93 -16.25
CA ILE A 82 24.52 12.25 -16.90
C ILE A 82 25.37 12.25 -18.16
#